data_AF-E1JW94-F1
#
_entry.id   AF-E1JW94-F1
#
_cell.length_a   1.000
_cell.length_b   1.000
_cell.length_c   1.000
_cell.angle_alpha   90.00
_cell.angle_beta   90.00
_cell.angle_gamma   90.00
#
_symmetry.space_group_name_H-M   'P 1'
#
loop_
_entity.id
_entity.type
_entity.pdbx_description
1 polymer ?
#
loop_
_entity_poly.entity_id
_entity_poly.type
_entity_poly.pdbx_seq_one_letter_code
_entity_poly.pdbx_strand_id
1 'polypeptide(L)'
;MVTVNPDFVKKLEQSGKDAGAECFNCGTCAAICPLVSEHFPRKMIRYVQIGAEDLLLQNAQELWRCLHCGLCTQTCPRGANPGEVILTLKRHVVAKWRMS
;
A
#
# COMPACT_ATOMS: atom_id res chain seq x y z
N MET A 1 15.68 12.32 -6.47
CA MET A 1 15.84 11.00 -7.14
C MET A 1 15.23 9.96 -6.22
N VAL A 2 14.44 9.03 -6.73
CA VAL A 2 13.80 7.99 -5.90
C VAL A 2 14.75 6.82 -5.77
N THR A 3 15.03 6.39 -4.54
CA THR A 3 15.82 5.18 -4.28
C THR A 3 14.90 3.96 -4.33
N VAL A 4 15.24 2.98 -5.17
CA VAL A 4 14.51 1.71 -5.30
C VAL A 4 15.15 0.66 -4.40
N ASN A 5 14.34 -0.03 -3.59
CA ASN A 5 14.78 -1.12 -2.72
C ASN A 5 14.03 -2.45 -3.03
N PRO A 6 14.67 -3.40 -3.73
CA PRO A 6 14.05 -4.68 -4.08
C PRO A 6 13.59 -5.52 -2.88
N ASP A 7 14.21 -5.35 -1.71
CA ASP A 7 13.88 -6.12 -0.50
C ASP A 7 12.79 -5.47 0.36
N PHE A 8 12.22 -4.35 -0.07
CA PHE A 8 11.22 -3.62 0.72
C PHE A 8 9.95 -4.44 0.99
N VAL A 9 9.52 -5.27 0.03
CA VAL A 9 8.37 -6.17 0.21
C VAL A 9 8.62 -7.13 1.37
N LYS A 10 9.79 -7.78 1.43
CA LYS A 10 10.16 -8.69 2.53
C LYS A 10 10.21 -7.96 3.88
N LYS A 11 10.73 -6.74 3.89
CA LYS A 11 10.76 -5.91 5.10
C LYS A 11 9.35 -5.65 5.65
N LEU A 12 8.35 -5.47 4.77
CA LEU A 12 6.96 -5.24 5.18
C LEU A 12 6.26 -6.48 5.74
N GLU A 13 6.76 -7.70 5.50
CA GLU A 13 6.23 -8.94 6.10
C GLU A 13 6.32 -8.90 7.63
N GLN A 14 7.28 -8.15 8.19
CA GLN A 14 7.40 -7.91 9.63
C GLN A 14 6.26 -7.03 10.19
N SER A 15 5.59 -6.27 9.32
CA SER A 15 4.51 -5.34 9.66
C SER A 15 3.11 -5.89 9.39
N GLY A 16 2.97 -7.03 8.70
CA GLY A 16 1.65 -7.58 8.38
C GLY A 16 1.70 -8.76 7.40
N LYS A 17 0.53 -9.37 7.15
CA LYS A 17 0.42 -10.58 6.33
C LYS A 17 0.56 -10.32 4.84
N ASP A 18 0.04 -9.19 4.36
CA ASP A 18 0.04 -8.84 2.94
C ASP A 18 0.94 -7.62 2.69
N ALA A 19 1.93 -7.78 1.81
CA ALA A 19 2.91 -6.76 1.44
C ALA A 19 2.82 -6.36 -0.05
N GLY A 20 1.70 -6.63 -0.72
CA GLY A 20 1.45 -6.18 -2.11
C GLY A 20 2.28 -6.87 -3.20
N ALA A 21 3.03 -7.93 -2.86
CA ALA A 21 3.84 -8.71 -3.81
C ALA A 21 3.00 -9.26 -4.99
N GLU A 22 1.82 -9.80 -4.68
CA GLU A 22 0.89 -10.41 -5.65
C GLU A 22 0.21 -9.42 -6.61
N CYS A 23 0.34 -8.11 -6.37
CA CYS A 23 -0.29 -7.09 -7.19
C CYS A 23 0.35 -7.05 -8.59
N PHE A 24 -0.46 -6.89 -9.63
CA PHE A 24 0.01 -6.73 -11.01
C PHE A 24 -0.41 -5.38 -11.62
N ASN A 25 -0.81 -4.43 -10.76
CA ASN A 25 -1.13 -3.03 -11.10
C ASN A 25 -2.31 -2.81 -12.07
N CYS A 26 -3.27 -3.72 -12.15
CA CYS A 26 -4.41 -3.63 -13.09
C CYS A 26 -5.36 -2.42 -12.89
N GLY A 27 -5.45 -1.84 -11.69
CA GLY A 27 -6.26 -0.62 -11.47
C GLY A 27 -7.68 -0.83 -10.95
N THR A 28 -8.21 -2.05 -10.88
CA THR A 28 -9.58 -2.30 -10.40
C THR A 28 -9.83 -1.69 -9.02
N CYS A 29 -8.88 -1.81 -8.10
CA CYS A 29 -8.98 -1.25 -6.75
C CYS A 29 -9.03 0.29 -6.73
N ALA A 30 -8.35 0.96 -7.68
CA ALA A 30 -8.36 2.41 -7.79
C ALA A 30 -9.67 2.92 -8.42
N ALA A 31 -10.25 2.17 -9.35
CA ALA A 31 -11.52 2.51 -9.97
C ALA A 31 -12.73 2.38 -9.01
N ILE A 32 -12.70 1.40 -8.10
CA ILE A 32 -13.82 1.15 -7.18
C ILE A 32 -13.74 1.95 -5.88
N CYS A 33 -12.58 2.51 -5.53
CA CYS A 33 -12.40 3.15 -4.23
C CYS A 33 -13.24 4.44 -4.18
N PRO A 34 -14.11 4.64 -3.17
CA PRO A 34 -14.90 5.88 -3.06
C PRO A 34 -14.03 7.12 -2.82
N LEU A 35 -12.76 6.91 -2.46
CA LEU A 35 -11.76 7.95 -2.23
C LEU A 35 -10.91 8.21 -3.48
N VAL A 36 -11.53 8.18 -4.67
CA VAL A 36 -10.93 8.16 -6.04
C VAL A 36 -9.77 9.15 -6.28
N SER A 37 -9.52 10.11 -5.38
CA SER A 37 -8.32 10.95 -5.41
C SER A 37 -7.02 10.12 -5.44
N GLU A 38 -6.09 10.50 -6.31
CA GLU A 38 -4.69 10.04 -6.33
C GLU A 38 -4.43 8.56 -6.62
N HIS A 39 -5.35 7.86 -7.31
CA HIS A 39 -5.17 6.43 -7.66
C HIS A 39 -5.00 5.51 -6.43
N PHE A 40 -5.54 5.91 -5.27
CA PHE A 40 -5.58 5.10 -4.06
C PHE A 40 -6.49 3.87 -4.22
N PRO A 41 -6.15 2.67 -3.71
CA PRO A 41 -4.93 2.30 -2.98
C PRO A 41 -3.76 1.86 -3.88
N ARG A 42 -3.97 1.76 -5.21
CA ARG A 42 -2.98 1.20 -6.15
C ARG A 42 -1.64 1.95 -6.09
N LYS A 43 -1.66 3.29 -6.03
CA LYS A 43 -0.45 4.13 -5.94
C LYS A 43 0.46 3.69 -4.77
N MET A 44 -0.13 3.50 -3.59
CA MET A 44 0.61 3.08 -2.39
C MET A 44 1.19 1.67 -2.54
N ILE A 45 0.43 0.75 -3.12
CA ILE A 45 0.90 -0.61 -3.42
C ILE A 45 2.06 -0.56 -4.44
N ARG A 46 2.01 0.33 -5.43
CA ARG A 46 3.09 0.48 -6.40
C ARG A 46 4.39 0.94 -5.73
N TYR A 47 4.34 1.86 -4.78
CA TYR A 47 5.53 2.26 -4.01
C TYR A 47 6.17 1.10 -3.28
N VAL A 48 5.36 0.17 -2.75
CA VAL A 48 5.86 -1.06 -2.15
C VAL A 48 6.62 -1.92 -3.16
N GLN A 49 6.01 -2.18 -4.31
CA GLN A 49 6.58 -3.09 -5.31
C GLN A 49 7.87 -2.58 -5.94
N ILE A 50 8.06 -1.26 -6.03
CA ILE A 50 9.31 -0.67 -6.52
C ILE A 50 10.25 -0.27 -5.37
N GLY A 51 9.92 -0.60 -4.12
CA GLY A 51 10.75 -0.27 -2.98
C GLY A 51 10.98 1.21 -2.73
N ALA A 52 10.06 2.08 -3.17
CA ALA A 52 10.16 3.53 -3.01
C ALA A 52 9.65 3.96 -1.62
N GLU A 53 10.36 3.52 -0.57
CA GLU A 53 9.98 3.79 0.83
C GLU A 53 9.91 5.29 1.13
N ASP A 54 10.83 6.09 0.59
CA ASP A 54 10.84 7.55 0.80
C ASP A 54 9.58 8.21 0.24
N LEU A 55 9.13 7.80 -0.97
CA LEU A 55 7.88 8.30 -1.55
C LEU A 55 6.66 7.84 -0.75
N LEU A 56 6.68 6.60 -0.27
CA LEU A 56 5.63 6.07 0.59
C LEU A 56 5.50 6.88 1.89
N LEU A 57 6.61 7.23 2.53
CA LEU A 57 6.64 8.05 3.74
C LEU A 57 6.19 9.49 3.46
N GLN A 58 6.59 10.09 2.34
CA GLN A 58 6.14 11.43 1.93
C GLN A 58 4.62 11.48 1.66
N ASN A 59 4.03 10.40 1.14
CA ASN A 59 2.59 10.29 0.84
C ASN A 59 1.82 9.52 1.94
N ALA A 60 2.43 9.31 3.11
CA ALA A 60 1.88 8.46 4.16
C ALA A 60 0.45 8.87 4.55
N GLN A 61 0.12 10.16 4.52
CA GLN A 61 -1.13 10.65 5.10
C GLN A 61 -2.36 10.15 4.32
N GLU A 62 -2.17 9.75 3.05
CA GLU A 62 -3.19 9.09 2.25
C GLU A 62 -3.67 7.77 2.87
N LEU A 63 -2.80 7.04 3.57
CA LEU A 63 -3.17 5.77 4.22
C LEU A 63 -4.31 5.98 5.22
N TRP A 64 -4.32 7.10 5.95
CA TRP A 64 -5.34 7.43 6.96
C TRP A 64 -6.68 7.85 6.37
N ARG A 65 -6.74 8.14 5.07
CA ARG A 65 -8.02 8.35 4.37
C ARG A 65 -8.80 7.04 4.20
N CYS A 66 -8.11 5.90 4.19
CA CYS A 66 -8.72 4.59 3.99
C CYS A 66 -9.83 4.32 5.02
N LEU A 67 -11.07 4.16 4.52
CA LEU A 67 -12.25 3.83 5.31
C LEU A 67 -12.32 2.35 5.72
N HIS A 68 -11.40 1.51 5.22
CA HIS A 68 -11.43 0.06 5.38
C HIS A 68 -12.77 -0.59 4.99
N CYS A 69 -13.45 -0.06 3.97
CA CYS A 69 -14.75 -0.57 3.51
C CYS A 69 -14.68 -1.93 2.79
N GLY A 70 -13.49 -2.40 2.40
CA GLY A 70 -13.28 -3.74 1.83
C GLY A 70 -13.57 -3.89 0.32
N LEU A 71 -14.12 -2.88 -0.36
CA LEU A 71 -14.45 -2.95 -1.80
C LEU A 71 -13.25 -3.35 -2.66
N CYS A 72 -12.08 -2.77 -2.41
CA CYS A 72 -10.85 -3.07 -3.15
C CYS A 72 -10.36 -4.51 -2.97
N THR A 73 -10.62 -5.13 -1.81
CA THR A 73 -10.30 -6.53 -1.53
C THR A 73 -11.27 -7.45 -2.26
N GLN A 74 -12.57 -7.18 -2.19
CA GLN A 74 -13.60 -8.02 -2.82
C GLN A 74 -13.49 -8.05 -4.34
N THR A 75 -13.10 -6.94 -4.96
CA THR A 75 -13.03 -6.82 -6.44
C THR A 75 -11.65 -7.21 -7.02
N CYS A 76 -10.64 -7.50 -6.19
CA CYS A 76 -9.28 -7.71 -6.70
C CYS A 76 -9.19 -9.01 -7.52
N PRO A 77 -8.93 -8.95 -8.84
CA PRO A 77 -8.95 -10.15 -9.70
C PRO A 77 -7.78 -11.10 -9.42
N ARG A 78 -6.73 -10.64 -8.73
CA ARG A 78 -5.59 -11.47 -8.32
C ARG A 78 -5.64 -11.90 -6.85
N GLY A 79 -6.63 -11.45 -6.08
CA GLY A 79 -6.69 -11.77 -4.65
C GLY A 79 -5.56 -11.13 -3.82
N ALA A 80 -4.92 -10.06 -4.31
CA ALA A 80 -3.78 -9.40 -3.65
C ALA A 80 -4.15 -8.55 -2.39
N ASN A 81 -5.37 -8.71 -1.89
CA ASN A 81 -5.94 -8.08 -0.69
C ASN A 81 -5.48 -6.62 -0.41
N PRO A 82 -5.82 -5.65 -1.29
CA PRO A 82 -5.39 -4.25 -1.13
C PRO A 82 -5.73 -3.63 0.24
N GLY A 83 -6.84 -4.05 0.86
CA GLY A 83 -7.24 -3.58 2.19
C GLY A 83 -6.24 -3.93 3.29
N GLU A 84 -5.74 -5.17 3.31
CA GLU A 84 -4.71 -5.58 4.28
C GLU A 84 -3.36 -4.95 3.95
N VAL A 85 -3.00 -4.80 2.67
CA VAL A 85 -1.77 -4.09 2.30
C VAL A 85 -1.75 -2.67 2.87
N ILE A 86 -2.87 -1.93 2.77
CA ILE A 86 -2.97 -0.60 3.40
C ILE A 86 -2.80 -0.66 4.92
N LEU A 87 -3.34 -1.69 5.59
CA LEU A 87 -3.17 -1.87 7.04
C LEU A 87 -1.71 -2.17 7.41
N THR A 88 -1.03 -3.05 6.67
CA THR A 88 0.41 -3.31 6.78
C THR A 88 1.20 -2.01 6.64
N LEU A 89 0.87 -1.18 5.65
CA LEU A 89 1.54 0.10 5.45
C LEU A 89 1.32 1.08 6.60
N LYS A 90 0.10 1.16 7.15
CA LYS A 90 -0.17 1.98 8.35
C LYS A 90 0.74 1.55 9.52
N ARG A 91 0.86 0.24 9.77
CA ARG A 91 1.74 -0.30 10.83
C ARG A 91 3.20 0.06 10.59
N HIS A 92 3.70 -0.11 9.36
CA HIS A 92 5.07 0.24 8.98
C HIS A 92 5.37 1.73 9.20
N VAL A 93 4.49 2.61 8.72
CA VAL A 93 4.67 4.06 8.87
C VAL A 93 4.63 4.48 10.34
N VAL A 94 3.70 3.96 11.14
CA VAL A 94 3.65 4.24 12.58
C VAL A 94 4.91 3.78 13.28
N ALA A 95 5.44 2.59 12.94
CA ALA A 95 6.71 2.11 13.48
C ALA A 95 7.87 3.05 13.13
N LYS A 96 7.92 3.56 11.90
CA LYS A 96 8.92 4.54 11.47
C LYS A 96 8.80 5.88 12.21
N TRP A 97 7.59 6.43 12.33
CA TRP A 97 7.37 7.71 13.03
C TRP A 97 7.66 7.65 14.53
N ARG A 98 7.51 6.48 15.16
CA ARG A 98 7.90 6.31 16.58
C ARG A 98 9.40 6.33 16.81
N MET A 99 10.20 6.05 15.79
CA MET A 99 11.66 5.94 15.88
C MET A 99 12.39 7.20 15.37
N SER A 100 11.66 8.16 14.82
CA SER A 100 12.14 9.46 14.31
C SER A 100 11.81 10.57 15.29
#